data_AF-A0A8T4CHW8-F1
#
_entry.id   AF-A0A8T4CHW8-F1
#
_cell.length_a   1.000
_cell.length_b   1.000
_cell.length_c   1.000
_cell.angle_alpha   90.00
_cell.angle_beta   90.00
_cell.angle_gamma   90.00
#
_symmetry.space_group_name_H-M   'P 1'
#
loop_
_entity.id
_entity.type
_entity.pdbx_description
1 polymer ?
#
loop_
_entity_poly.entity_id
_entity_poly.type
_entity_poly.pdbx_seq_one_letter_code
_entity_poly.pdbx_strand_id
1 'polypeptide(L)'
;MRIFLATVLLITTLTVGSFAAYALQSVSVPLEIKEPLEILDFPADLSLYPGETITFDITVQNLASVTYFALLGFRLNDTEYQAKYVTFSNHNYSILPGTQKLTAWLTVAPTAPPADLMITISPTRNTQPNVTPSPSSTSKLHPSLELLSGGARWAARDGKSALYVNWKNNWDAHRLTDGAYWEWFSEAAMENWRSSITAALEKAGFKVTLAGDIPGNFSDYDLVVLFAYYAVEPRHEPLIRDYVLNGGSLIILAGTQCYFTVYSKSLSTYSPSFDYFSGNDSRSMQEWFGCSNYVNTGGSARPAFDNPFGTSLSANDILFTGSSSH
;
A
#
# COMPACT_ATOMS: atom_id res chain seq x y z
N MET A 1 -71.41 37.55 -22.09
CA MET A 1 -69.98 37.18 -21.96
C MET A 1 -69.49 37.39 -20.52
N ARG A 2 -70.07 36.67 -19.55
CA ARG A 2 -69.65 36.69 -18.12
C ARG A 2 -69.75 35.31 -17.46
N ILE A 3 -70.50 34.38 -18.06
CA ILE A 3 -70.70 33.01 -17.56
C ILE A 3 -69.55 32.07 -17.99
N PHE A 4 -68.85 32.37 -19.09
CA PHE A 4 -67.78 31.51 -19.62
C PHE A 4 -66.44 31.62 -18.84
N LEU A 5 -66.24 32.69 -18.06
CA LEU A 5 -64.99 32.90 -17.33
C LEU A 5 -64.95 32.15 -15.98
N ALA A 6 -66.13 31.86 -15.39
CA ALA A 6 -66.22 31.17 -14.11
C ALA A 6 -65.98 29.65 -14.24
N THR A 7 -66.31 29.05 -15.39
CA THR A 7 -66.16 27.60 -15.61
C THR A 7 -64.70 27.21 -15.91
N VAL A 8 -63.92 28.07 -16.55
CA VAL A 8 -62.49 27.83 -16.81
C VAL A 8 -61.65 27.97 -15.53
N LEU A 9 -62.09 28.78 -14.56
CA LEU A 9 -61.37 28.97 -13.29
C LEU A 9 -61.61 27.82 -12.28
N LEU A 10 -62.70 27.05 -12.43
CA LEU A 10 -63.00 25.93 -11.52
C LEU A 10 -62.29 24.63 -11.92
N ILE A 11 -61.94 24.46 -13.19
CA ILE A 11 -61.24 23.27 -13.69
C ILE A 11 -59.73 23.35 -13.37
N THR A 12 -59.16 24.56 -13.29
CA THR A 12 -57.72 24.73 -13.01
C THR A 12 -57.36 24.61 -11.52
N THR A 13 -58.31 24.73 -10.59
CA THR A 13 -58.05 24.54 -9.15
C THR A 13 -58.13 23.08 -8.72
N LEU A 14 -58.88 22.23 -9.43
CA LEU A 14 -58.95 20.79 -9.15
C LEU A 14 -57.72 20.01 -9.64
N THR A 15 -57.01 20.48 -10.67
CA THR A 15 -55.83 19.80 -11.20
C THR A 15 -54.53 20.13 -10.44
N VAL A 16 -54.47 21.24 -9.69
CA VAL A 16 -53.30 21.57 -8.85
C VAL A 16 -53.40 20.93 -7.46
N GLY A 17 -54.60 20.59 -7.00
CA GLY A 17 -54.81 19.86 -5.74
C GLY A 17 -54.38 18.38 -5.78
N SER A 18 -54.37 17.75 -6.95
CA SER A 18 -53.99 16.33 -7.09
C SER A 18 -52.47 16.11 -7.19
N PHE A 19 -51.69 17.14 -7.52
CA PHE A 19 -50.22 17.05 -7.58
C PHE A 19 -49.53 17.37 -6.24
N ALA A 20 -50.24 17.98 -5.28
CA ALA A 20 -49.71 18.24 -3.94
C ALA A 20 -49.79 17.02 -3.00
N ALA A 21 -50.59 15.99 -3.33
CA ALA A 21 -50.72 14.77 -2.52
C ALA A 21 -49.66 13.69 -2.82
N TYR A 22 -48.90 13.83 -3.92
CA TYR A 22 -47.74 12.97 -4.21
C TYR A 22 -46.42 13.52 -3.65
N ALA A 23 -46.44 14.74 -3.09
CA ALA A 23 -45.34 15.25 -2.32
C ALA A 23 -45.41 14.66 -0.91
N LEU A 24 -44.40 13.87 -0.54
CA LEU A 24 -44.09 13.40 0.82
C LEU A 24 -44.63 12.02 1.24
N GLN A 25 -44.66 11.02 0.35
CA GLN A 25 -44.59 9.63 0.81
C GLN A 25 -43.13 9.26 1.09
N SER A 26 -42.65 9.53 2.31
CA SER A 26 -41.36 9.04 2.77
C SER A 26 -41.48 7.56 3.13
N VAL A 27 -40.83 6.70 2.36
CA VAL A 27 -40.70 5.28 2.67
C VAL A 27 -39.43 5.12 3.51
N SER A 28 -39.57 4.63 4.73
CA SER A 28 -38.44 4.26 5.57
C SER A 28 -38.06 2.80 5.29
N VAL A 29 -36.84 2.56 4.85
CA VAL A 29 -36.29 1.22 4.63
C VAL A 29 -35.33 0.91 5.78
N PRO A 30 -35.50 -0.19 6.52
CA PRO A 30 -34.56 -0.57 7.55
C PRO A 30 -33.20 -0.94 6.92
N LEU A 31 -32.12 -0.41 7.49
CA LEU A 31 -30.74 -0.72 7.12
C LEU A 31 -30.08 -1.49 8.28
N GLU A 32 -29.59 -2.69 7.99
CA GLU A 32 -28.76 -3.48 8.90
C GLU A 32 -27.32 -3.52 8.37
N ILE A 33 -26.35 -3.25 9.23
CA ILE A 33 -24.92 -3.35 8.91
C ILE A 33 -24.35 -4.52 9.72
N LYS A 34 -23.91 -5.57 9.02
CA LYS A 34 -23.35 -6.79 9.62
C LYS A 34 -21.83 -6.74 9.69
N GLU A 35 -21.24 -7.51 10.60
CA GLU A 35 -19.80 -7.77 10.60
C GLU A 35 -19.46 -8.71 9.43
N PRO A 36 -18.58 -8.31 8.49
CA PRO A 36 -18.32 -9.10 7.28
C PRO A 36 -17.37 -10.28 7.48
N LEU A 37 -16.65 -10.36 8.60
CA LEU A 37 -15.65 -11.38 8.86
C LEU A 37 -16.17 -12.43 9.87
N GLU A 38 -16.10 -13.69 9.49
CA GLU A 38 -16.51 -14.82 10.33
C GLU A 38 -15.38 -15.85 10.45
N ILE A 39 -15.09 -16.33 11.67
CA ILE A 39 -14.20 -17.47 11.87
C ILE A 39 -15.02 -18.74 11.68
N LEU A 40 -14.63 -19.57 10.71
CA LEU A 40 -15.32 -20.81 10.39
C LEU A 40 -14.71 -22.03 11.10
N ASP A 41 -13.39 -22.05 11.23
CA ASP A 41 -12.66 -23.21 11.75
C ASP A 41 -11.39 -22.75 12.47
N PHE A 42 -11.05 -23.44 13.55
CA PHE A 42 -9.85 -23.24 14.35
C PHE A 42 -9.54 -24.54 15.12
N PRO A 43 -8.30 -24.75 15.58
CA PRO A 43 -7.94 -25.96 16.31
C PRO A 43 -8.76 -26.05 17.60
N ALA A 44 -9.39 -27.21 17.83
CA ALA A 44 -10.15 -27.45 19.05
C ALA A 44 -9.24 -27.49 20.29
N ASP A 45 -8.03 -28.03 20.15
CA ASP A 45 -7.07 -28.20 21.23
C ASP A 45 -5.66 -27.80 20.76
N LEU A 46 -4.90 -27.18 21.66
CA LEU A 46 -3.47 -26.90 21.50
C LEU A 46 -2.73 -27.43 22.73
N SER A 47 -1.69 -28.23 22.52
CA SER A 47 -0.85 -28.79 23.59
C SER A 47 0.61 -28.49 23.30
N LEU A 48 1.29 -27.86 24.26
CA LEU A 48 2.69 -27.46 24.16
C LEU A 48 3.39 -27.65 25.49
N TYR A 49 4.70 -27.88 25.44
CA TYR A 49 5.59 -27.78 26.60
C TYR A 49 6.13 -26.35 26.78
N PRO A 50 6.57 -25.96 27.99
CA PRO A 50 7.25 -24.69 28.22
C PRO A 50 8.48 -24.54 27.31
N GLY A 51 8.57 -23.39 26.61
CA GLY A 51 9.64 -23.09 25.65
C GLY A 51 9.31 -23.43 24.20
N GLU A 52 8.17 -24.06 23.92
CA GLU A 52 7.77 -24.41 22.55
C GLU A 52 6.96 -23.30 21.87
N THR A 53 7.05 -23.31 20.54
CA THR A 53 6.20 -22.52 19.64
C THR A 53 5.37 -23.50 18.82
N ILE A 54 4.05 -23.27 18.75
CA ILE A 54 3.17 -24.01 17.83
C ILE A 54 2.65 -23.07 16.75
N THR A 55 2.57 -23.58 15.54
CA THR A 55 1.92 -22.93 14.40
C THR A 55 0.62 -23.65 14.11
N PHE A 56 -0.45 -22.90 13.88
CA PHE A 56 -1.77 -23.44 13.61
C PHE A 56 -2.55 -22.55 12.65
N ASP A 57 -3.57 -23.14 12.02
CA ASP A 57 -4.36 -22.47 11.01
C ASP A 57 -5.76 -22.10 11.54
N ILE A 58 -6.27 -20.97 11.07
CA ILE A 58 -7.61 -20.46 11.34
C ILE A 58 -8.28 -20.19 9.99
N THR A 59 -9.47 -20.74 9.78
CA THR A 59 -10.25 -20.46 8.57
C THR A 59 -11.16 -19.27 8.83
N VAL A 60 -11.03 -18.23 8.02
CA VAL A 60 -11.84 -17.01 8.07
C VAL A 60 -12.58 -16.85 6.76
N GLN A 61 -13.87 -16.48 6.83
CA GLN A 61 -14.67 -16.08 5.69
C GLN A 61 -14.90 -14.58 5.70
N ASN A 62 -14.63 -13.94 4.57
CA ASN A 62 -15.04 -12.58 4.29
C ASN A 62 -16.29 -12.62 3.39
N LEU A 63 -17.43 -12.25 3.96
CA LEU A 63 -18.73 -12.21 3.29
C LEU A 63 -18.93 -10.96 2.43
N ALA A 64 -18.05 -9.96 2.53
CA ALA A 64 -18.12 -8.75 1.70
C ALA A 64 -17.41 -8.94 0.34
N SER A 65 -17.73 -8.04 -0.59
CA SER A 65 -17.07 -7.97 -1.91
C SER A 65 -15.75 -7.21 -1.91
N VAL A 66 -15.30 -6.69 -0.76
CA VAL A 66 -14.06 -5.91 -0.60
C VAL A 66 -13.08 -6.62 0.32
N THR A 67 -11.79 -6.38 0.11
CA THR A 67 -10.73 -6.89 0.98
C THR A 67 -10.71 -6.14 2.30
N TYR A 68 -10.61 -6.86 3.42
CA TYR A 68 -10.42 -6.29 4.75
C TYR A 68 -9.01 -6.53 5.30
N PHE A 69 -8.51 -5.58 6.08
CA PHE A 69 -7.32 -5.77 6.90
C PHE A 69 -7.73 -6.00 8.35
N ALA A 70 -7.44 -7.18 8.88
CA ALA A 70 -7.84 -7.57 10.22
C ALA A 70 -6.64 -8.07 11.02
N LEU A 71 -6.56 -7.63 12.28
CA LEU A 71 -5.69 -8.21 13.28
C LEU A 71 -6.43 -9.39 13.91
N LEU A 72 -5.84 -10.59 13.90
CA LEU A 72 -6.34 -11.66 14.75
C LEU A 72 -5.84 -11.44 16.18
N GLY A 73 -6.75 -11.02 17.05
CA GLY A 73 -6.49 -10.88 18.48
C GLY A 73 -6.65 -12.22 19.18
N PHE A 74 -5.72 -12.52 20.09
CA PHE A 74 -5.74 -13.72 20.92
C PHE A 74 -5.77 -13.33 22.39
N ARG A 75 -6.64 -13.98 23.17
CA ARG A 75 -6.74 -13.75 24.60
C ARG A 75 -6.98 -15.05 25.35
N LEU A 76 -6.20 -15.30 26.40
CA LEU A 76 -6.44 -16.36 27.36
C LEU A 76 -7.49 -15.91 28.38
N ASN A 77 -8.26 -16.86 28.90
CA ASN A 77 -9.12 -16.64 30.06
C ASN A 77 -8.33 -16.16 31.29
N ASP A 78 -7.06 -16.56 31.43
CA ASP A 78 -6.12 -16.03 32.41
C ASP A 78 -5.19 -14.97 31.78
N THR A 79 -5.50 -13.70 32.02
CA THR A 79 -4.72 -12.58 31.48
C THR A 79 -3.37 -12.39 32.17
N GLU A 80 -3.22 -12.81 33.43
CA GLU A 80 -1.94 -12.70 34.14
C GLU A 80 -0.96 -13.75 33.63
N TYR A 81 -1.43 -15.00 33.45
CA TYR A 81 -0.66 -16.05 32.81
C TYR A 81 -0.24 -15.66 31.40
N GLN A 82 -1.18 -15.13 30.59
CA GLN A 82 -0.87 -14.64 29.24
C GLN A 82 0.24 -13.59 29.27
N ALA A 83 0.08 -12.53 30.07
CA ALA A 83 1.02 -11.41 30.11
C ALA A 83 2.44 -11.83 30.52
N LYS A 84 2.56 -12.89 31.33
CA LYS A 84 3.84 -13.36 31.85
C LYS A 84 4.51 -14.42 30.99
N TYR A 85 3.73 -15.29 30.33
CA TYR A 85 4.25 -16.52 29.75
C TYR A 85 3.89 -16.78 28.30
N VAL A 86 2.95 -16.06 27.69
CA VAL A 86 2.47 -16.40 26.33
C VAL A 86 2.61 -15.22 25.39
N THR A 87 3.22 -15.46 24.23
CA THR A 87 3.33 -14.49 23.13
C THR A 87 2.60 -15.04 21.90
N PHE A 88 1.73 -14.23 21.30
CA PHE A 88 1.00 -14.57 20.07
C PHE A 88 1.59 -13.84 18.86
N SER A 89 1.34 -14.37 17.66
CA SER A 89 1.85 -13.81 16.40
C SER A 89 1.41 -12.36 16.13
N ASN A 90 0.22 -11.96 16.58
CA ASN A 90 -0.33 -10.60 16.42
C ASN A 90 -0.14 -10.02 15.00
N HIS A 91 -0.41 -10.85 13.98
CA HIS A 91 -0.29 -10.46 12.57
C HIS A 91 -1.54 -9.74 12.05
N ASN A 92 -1.31 -8.76 11.17
CA ASN A 92 -2.36 -8.17 10.33
C ASN A 92 -2.50 -9.00 9.06
N TYR A 93 -3.72 -9.42 8.74
CA TYR A 93 -4.04 -10.20 7.56
C TYR A 93 -4.82 -9.38 6.56
N SER A 94 -4.50 -9.53 5.27
CA SER A 94 -5.32 -9.07 4.15
C SER A 94 -6.28 -10.20 3.78
N ILE A 95 -7.56 -10.04 4.08
CA ILE A 95 -8.59 -11.05 3.90
C ILE A 95 -9.42 -10.69 2.67
N LEU A 96 -9.10 -11.30 1.54
CA LEU A 96 -9.86 -11.19 0.29
C LEU A 96 -11.31 -11.68 0.45
N PRO A 97 -12.25 -11.30 -0.43
CA PRO A 97 -13.59 -11.89 -0.48
C PRO A 97 -13.55 -13.42 -0.56
N GLY A 98 -14.40 -14.10 0.21
CA GLY A 98 -14.47 -15.56 0.28
C GLY A 98 -13.73 -16.17 1.48
N THR A 99 -13.48 -17.48 1.42
CA THR A 99 -12.87 -18.27 2.52
C THR A 99 -11.36 -18.36 2.36
N GLN A 100 -10.63 -18.08 3.43
CA GLN A 100 -9.17 -18.16 3.48
C GLN A 100 -8.69 -18.86 4.75
N LYS A 101 -7.56 -19.56 4.61
CA LYS A 101 -6.83 -20.16 5.72
C LYS A 101 -5.71 -19.21 6.12
N LEU A 102 -5.71 -18.79 7.38
CA LEU A 102 -4.74 -17.86 7.96
C LEU A 102 -3.87 -18.61 8.96
N THR A 103 -2.56 -18.46 8.87
CA THR A 103 -1.62 -19.15 9.75
C THR A 103 -1.19 -18.25 10.90
N ALA A 104 -1.42 -18.69 12.13
CA ALA A 104 -1.03 -18.03 13.37
C ALA A 104 -0.04 -18.90 14.16
N TRP A 105 0.61 -18.29 15.15
CA TRP A 105 1.47 -19.02 16.08
C TRP A 105 1.35 -18.46 17.50
N LEU A 106 1.65 -19.31 18.48
CA LEU A 106 1.85 -18.89 19.86
C LEU A 106 3.11 -19.55 20.42
N THR A 107 3.79 -18.84 21.31
CA THR A 107 4.99 -19.30 22.01
C THR A 107 4.77 -19.24 23.51
N VAL A 108 5.18 -20.29 24.22
CA VAL A 108 5.13 -20.37 25.69
C VAL A 108 6.53 -20.20 26.26
N ALA A 109 6.67 -19.34 27.27
CA ALA A 109 7.95 -19.09 27.93
C ALA A 109 8.49 -20.38 28.59
N PRO A 110 9.82 -20.62 28.60
CA PRO A 110 10.41 -21.80 29.24
C PRO A 110 10.14 -21.92 30.75
N THR A 111 9.76 -20.82 31.40
CA THR A 111 9.47 -20.74 32.85
C THR A 111 7.98 -20.85 33.18
N ALA A 112 7.13 -21.14 32.19
CA ALA A 112 5.70 -21.23 32.38
C ALA A 112 5.33 -22.48 33.22
N PRO A 113 4.57 -22.33 34.31
CA PRO A 113 4.02 -23.49 35.03
C PRO A 113 2.92 -24.17 34.19
N PRO A 114 2.65 -25.47 34.35
CA PRO A 114 1.53 -26.12 33.67
C PRO A 114 0.18 -25.44 33.99
N ALA A 115 -0.66 -25.26 32.97
CA ALA A 115 -1.99 -24.66 33.11
C ALA A 115 -2.94 -25.13 32.00
N ASP A 116 -4.23 -25.25 32.32
CA ASP A 116 -5.31 -25.51 31.37
C ASP A 116 -6.04 -24.21 31.08
N LEU A 117 -5.91 -23.70 29.86
CA LEU A 117 -6.35 -22.35 29.47
C LEU A 117 -7.29 -22.40 28.26
N MET A 118 -8.18 -21.42 28.18
CA MET A 118 -9.04 -21.22 27.01
C MET A 118 -8.55 -20.02 26.20
N ILE A 119 -8.37 -20.21 24.89
CA ILE A 119 -8.02 -19.14 23.95
C ILE A 119 -9.29 -18.62 23.28
N THR A 120 -9.49 -17.31 23.34
CA THR A 120 -10.47 -16.57 22.54
C THR A 120 -9.75 -15.95 21.34
N ILE A 121 -10.28 -16.20 20.14
CA ILE A 121 -9.80 -15.62 18.88
C ILE A 121 -10.83 -14.59 18.41
N SER A 122 -10.39 -13.36 18.15
CA SER A 122 -11.26 -12.28 17.71
C SER A 122 -10.64 -11.53 16.53
N PRO A 123 -11.28 -11.51 15.35
CA PRO A 123 -10.84 -10.65 14.27
C PRO A 123 -11.21 -9.21 14.62
N THR A 124 -10.20 -8.37 14.84
CA THR A 124 -10.42 -6.93 14.99
C THR A 124 -10.10 -6.30 13.65
N ARG A 125 -11.12 -5.75 12.98
CA ARG A 125 -10.87 -4.90 11.82
C ARG A 125 -9.98 -3.77 12.27
N ASN A 126 -8.79 -3.66 11.69
CA ASN A 126 -8.10 -2.39 11.79
C ASN A 126 -8.99 -1.39 11.09
N THR A 127 -9.26 -0.27 11.74
CA THR A 127 -9.69 0.92 11.02
C THR A 127 -8.56 1.26 10.08
N GLN A 128 -8.56 0.63 8.92
CA GLN A 128 -7.86 1.11 7.77
C GLN A 128 -8.22 2.59 7.67
N PRO A 129 -7.27 3.53 7.57
CA PRO A 129 -7.61 4.90 7.21
C PRO A 129 -8.47 4.77 5.97
N ASN A 130 -9.72 5.19 6.12
CA ASN A 130 -10.86 4.87 5.29
C ASN A 130 -10.52 4.97 3.78
N VAL A 131 -9.95 3.92 3.18
CA VAL A 131 -10.07 3.70 1.75
C VAL A 131 -11.43 3.07 1.55
N THR A 132 -12.41 3.93 1.73
CA THR A 132 -13.49 4.00 0.77
C THR A 132 -12.86 3.80 -0.61
N PRO A 133 -13.39 2.95 -1.50
CA PRO A 133 -13.17 3.14 -2.93
C PRO A 133 -13.71 4.54 -3.24
N SER A 134 -12.88 5.54 -2.97
CA SER A 134 -13.23 6.93 -3.08
C SER A 134 -13.36 7.13 -4.57
N PRO A 135 -14.55 7.50 -5.08
CA PRO A 135 -14.71 7.80 -6.49
C PRO A 135 -13.72 8.92 -6.80
N SER A 136 -12.62 8.56 -7.49
CA SER A 136 -11.57 9.44 -8.01
C SER A 136 -11.67 10.86 -7.48
N SER A 137 -11.39 11.07 -6.19
CA SER A 137 -11.49 12.42 -5.65
C SER A 137 -10.45 13.24 -6.40
N THR A 138 -10.89 14.29 -7.08
CA THR A 138 -10.07 15.20 -7.89
C THR A 138 -9.11 16.04 -7.04
N SER A 139 -8.79 15.59 -5.81
CA SER A 139 -7.74 16.17 -5.00
C SER A 139 -6.46 16.22 -5.81
N LYS A 140 -5.96 17.44 -5.96
CA LYS A 140 -4.72 17.72 -6.66
C LYS A 140 -3.61 16.96 -5.93
N LEU A 141 -2.77 16.24 -6.68
CA LEU A 141 -1.64 15.55 -6.07
C LEU A 141 -0.65 16.59 -5.56
N HIS A 142 0.11 16.25 -4.52
CA HIS A 142 1.26 17.06 -4.15
C HIS A 142 2.23 17.17 -5.35
N PRO A 143 2.89 18.31 -5.60
CA PRO A 143 3.72 18.49 -6.80
C PRO A 143 4.78 17.41 -7.05
N SER A 144 5.38 16.87 -5.98
CA SER A 144 6.33 15.74 -6.09
C SER A 144 5.67 14.45 -6.60
N LEU A 145 4.41 14.21 -6.24
CA LEU A 145 3.62 13.08 -6.72
C LEU A 145 3.11 13.32 -8.15
N GLU A 146 2.79 14.55 -8.53
CA GLU A 146 2.50 14.91 -9.93
C GLU A 146 3.72 14.64 -10.82
N LEU A 147 4.91 15.03 -10.37
CA LEU A 147 6.17 14.74 -11.08
C LEU A 147 6.41 13.24 -11.18
N LEU A 148 6.19 12.48 -10.11
CA LEU A 148 6.31 11.02 -10.12
C LEU A 148 5.33 10.40 -11.13
N SER A 149 4.05 10.79 -11.11
CA SER A 149 3.04 10.33 -12.06
C SER A 149 3.43 10.64 -13.51
N GLY A 150 3.90 11.87 -13.77
CA GLY A 150 4.34 12.30 -15.09
C GLY A 150 5.57 11.52 -15.57
N GLY A 151 6.57 11.33 -14.70
CA GLY A 151 7.76 10.54 -14.97
C GLY A 151 7.44 9.06 -15.24
N ALA A 152 6.53 8.48 -14.47
CA ALA A 152 6.04 7.12 -14.67
C ALA A 152 5.35 6.95 -16.03
N ARG A 153 4.46 7.89 -16.41
CA ARG A 153 3.81 7.86 -17.72
C ARG A 153 4.80 8.11 -18.85
N TRP A 154 5.81 8.95 -18.64
CA TRP A 154 6.85 9.16 -19.64
C TRP A 154 7.68 7.90 -19.87
N ALA A 155 8.15 7.26 -18.80
CA ALA A 155 8.98 6.06 -18.88
C ALA A 155 8.21 4.91 -19.55
N ALA A 156 6.98 4.63 -19.08
CA ALA A 156 6.14 3.57 -19.61
C ALA A 156 4.92 4.15 -20.38
N ARG A 157 5.19 4.82 -21.51
CA ARG A 157 4.20 5.59 -22.30
C ARG A 157 2.94 4.85 -22.66
N ASP A 158 3.04 3.55 -22.95
CA ASP A 158 1.91 2.69 -23.32
C ASP A 158 1.63 1.60 -22.27
N GLY A 159 2.42 1.59 -21.19
CA GLY A 159 2.31 0.62 -20.11
C GLY A 159 1.02 0.79 -19.30
N LYS A 160 0.58 -0.31 -18.69
CA LYS A 160 -0.62 -0.42 -17.86
C LYS A 160 -0.37 -1.15 -16.54
N SER A 161 0.79 -1.76 -16.37
CA SER A 161 1.15 -2.52 -15.17
C SER A 161 2.38 -1.90 -14.51
N ALA A 162 2.34 -1.77 -13.19
CA ALA A 162 3.47 -1.28 -12.41
C ALA A 162 3.72 -2.18 -11.21
N LEU A 163 4.97 -2.57 -10.99
CA LEU A 163 5.44 -3.16 -9.75
C LEU A 163 5.99 -2.05 -8.85
N TYR A 164 5.55 -1.99 -7.60
CA TYR A 164 6.07 -1.05 -6.61
C TYR A 164 6.64 -1.79 -5.39
N VAL A 165 7.96 -1.87 -5.35
CA VAL A 165 8.75 -2.49 -4.28
C VAL A 165 9.02 -1.43 -3.21
N ASN A 166 8.33 -1.53 -2.08
CA ASN A 166 8.21 -0.42 -1.14
C ASN A 166 8.48 -0.81 0.31
N TRP A 167 8.84 0.20 1.11
CA TRP A 167 9.27 0.04 2.50
C TRP A 167 8.25 -0.68 3.37
N LYS A 168 6.96 -0.37 3.24
CA LYS A 168 5.93 -0.96 4.10
C LYS A 168 5.77 -2.45 3.82
N ASN A 169 5.71 -2.85 2.54
CA ASN A 169 5.61 -4.25 2.18
C ASN A 169 6.91 -5.03 2.52
N ASN A 170 8.08 -4.40 2.39
CA ASN A 170 9.35 -5.01 2.81
C ASN A 170 9.37 -5.21 4.34
N TRP A 171 8.93 -4.21 5.09
CA TRP A 171 8.78 -4.29 6.55
C TRP A 171 7.79 -5.38 6.97
N ASP A 172 6.62 -5.47 6.33
CA ASP A 172 5.64 -6.51 6.62
C ASP A 172 6.19 -7.92 6.39
N ALA A 173 7.00 -8.11 5.35
CA ALA A 173 7.61 -9.39 5.01
C ALA A 173 8.72 -9.81 6.00
N HIS A 174 9.55 -8.87 6.46
CA HIS A 174 10.82 -9.20 7.12
C HIS A 174 10.94 -8.81 8.58
N ARG A 175 10.12 -7.88 9.10
CA ARG A 175 10.30 -7.33 10.46
C ARG A 175 10.26 -8.37 11.58
N LEU A 176 9.64 -9.52 11.32
CA LEU A 176 9.49 -10.61 12.29
C LEU A 176 10.56 -11.70 12.14
N THR A 177 11.11 -11.87 10.94
CA THR A 177 12.05 -12.95 10.64
C THR A 177 13.50 -12.50 10.74
N ASP A 178 13.80 -11.26 10.36
CA ASP A 178 15.18 -10.88 10.07
C ASP A 178 15.88 -10.13 11.21
N GLY A 179 15.37 -10.30 12.43
CA GLY A 179 16.00 -9.87 13.68
C GLY A 179 15.71 -8.42 14.06
N ALA A 180 15.61 -8.16 15.37
CA ALA A 180 15.28 -6.86 15.96
C ALA A 180 16.28 -5.71 15.66
N TYR A 181 17.32 -5.97 14.87
CA TYR A 181 18.42 -5.04 14.60
C TYR A 181 18.23 -4.20 13.33
N TRP A 182 17.16 -4.44 12.57
CA TRP A 182 16.88 -3.62 11.40
C TRP A 182 16.34 -2.26 11.81
N GLU A 183 16.90 -1.22 11.21
CA GLU A 183 16.42 0.12 11.38
C GLU A 183 15.34 0.41 10.34
N TRP A 184 14.15 0.72 10.84
CA TRP A 184 12.98 0.98 10.03
C TRP A 184 12.50 2.41 10.21
N PHE A 185 11.92 2.97 9.15
CA PHE A 185 11.10 4.16 9.28
C PHE A 185 9.85 3.85 10.12
N SER A 186 9.18 4.88 10.62
CA SER A 186 7.92 4.66 11.32
C SER A 186 6.90 4.01 10.39
N GLU A 187 6.10 3.07 10.92
CA GLU A 187 5.08 2.36 10.14
C GLU A 187 4.14 3.33 9.42
N ALA A 188 3.72 4.40 10.11
CA ALA A 188 2.88 5.45 9.54
C ALA A 188 3.54 6.17 8.36
N ALA A 189 4.85 6.44 8.40
CA ALA A 189 5.56 7.05 7.28
C ALA A 189 5.62 6.10 6.08
N MET A 190 5.98 4.83 6.32
CA MET A 190 6.03 3.81 5.27
C MET A 190 4.66 3.61 4.61
N GLU A 191 3.60 3.56 5.40
CA GLU A 191 2.22 3.45 4.92
C GLU A 191 1.77 4.69 4.13
N ASN A 192 2.14 5.89 4.59
CA ASN A 192 1.86 7.12 3.87
C ASN A 192 2.58 7.16 2.51
N TRP A 193 3.84 6.74 2.45
CA TRP A 193 4.55 6.63 1.17
C TRP A 193 3.95 5.57 0.26
N ARG A 194 3.63 4.40 0.80
CA ARG A 194 2.99 3.29 0.06
C ARG A 194 1.71 3.78 -0.60
N SER A 195 0.80 4.36 0.18
CA SER A 195 -0.50 4.84 -0.31
C SER A 195 -0.38 6.02 -1.29
N SER A 196 0.46 7.01 -0.97
CA SER A 196 0.64 8.20 -1.83
C SER A 196 1.24 7.88 -3.19
N ILE A 197 2.28 7.04 -3.22
CA ILE A 197 2.93 6.63 -4.48
C ILE A 197 2.01 5.71 -5.29
N THR A 198 1.32 4.78 -4.64
CA THR A 198 0.33 3.92 -5.31
C THR A 198 -0.75 4.76 -5.97
N ALA A 199 -1.36 5.71 -5.24
CA ALA A 199 -2.37 6.61 -5.79
C ALA A 199 -1.85 7.46 -6.96
N ALA A 200 -0.60 7.91 -6.90
CA ALA A 200 0.05 8.65 -7.99
C ALA A 200 0.22 7.79 -9.25
N LEU A 201 0.63 6.53 -9.11
CA LEU A 201 0.77 5.58 -10.21
C LEU A 201 -0.59 5.17 -10.79
N GLU A 202 -1.59 4.91 -9.94
CA GLU A 202 -2.96 4.62 -10.37
C GLU A 202 -3.57 5.79 -11.14
N LYS A 203 -3.36 7.03 -10.68
CA LYS A 203 -3.77 8.25 -11.40
C LYS A 203 -3.07 8.39 -12.76
N ALA A 204 -1.86 7.85 -12.90
CA ALA A 204 -1.13 7.77 -14.17
C ALA A 204 -1.59 6.60 -15.06
N GLY A 205 -2.61 5.84 -14.64
CA GLY A 205 -3.25 4.78 -15.41
C GLY A 205 -2.62 3.39 -15.24
N PHE A 206 -1.78 3.19 -14.23
CA PHE A 206 -1.19 1.88 -13.95
C PHE A 206 -2.04 1.06 -12.98
N LYS A 207 -2.15 -0.24 -13.24
CA LYS A 207 -2.52 -1.25 -12.24
C LYS A 207 -1.28 -1.57 -11.42
N VAL A 208 -1.30 -1.20 -10.13
CA VAL A 208 -0.13 -1.33 -9.26
C VAL A 208 -0.15 -2.66 -8.51
N THR A 209 0.94 -3.43 -8.63
CA THR A 209 1.24 -4.58 -7.78
C THR A 209 2.25 -4.16 -6.73
N LEU A 210 1.95 -4.44 -5.46
CA LEU A 210 2.82 -4.13 -4.33
C LEU A 210 3.67 -5.34 -3.96
N ALA A 211 4.96 -5.12 -3.71
CA ALA A 211 5.87 -6.19 -3.28
C ALA A 211 6.81 -5.71 -2.16
N GLY A 212 7.18 -6.63 -1.29
CA GLY A 212 8.19 -6.41 -0.26
C GLY A 212 9.62 -6.70 -0.73
N ASP A 213 9.78 -7.57 -1.74
CA ASP A 213 11.06 -7.99 -2.28
C ASP A 213 11.08 -7.88 -3.80
N ILE A 214 12.29 -8.00 -4.38
CA ILE A 214 12.46 -8.14 -5.82
C ILE A 214 11.96 -9.53 -6.25
N PRO A 215 10.93 -9.62 -7.13
CA PRO A 215 10.49 -10.89 -7.67
C PRO A 215 11.55 -11.50 -8.58
N GLY A 216 11.45 -12.81 -8.84
CA GLY A 216 12.39 -13.52 -9.72
C GLY A 216 12.28 -13.14 -11.21
N ASN A 217 11.27 -12.37 -11.61
CA ASN A 217 11.10 -11.87 -12.97
C ASN A 217 10.29 -10.56 -12.98
N PHE A 218 10.37 -9.82 -14.09
CA PHE A 218 9.63 -8.57 -14.32
C PHE A 218 8.75 -8.59 -15.58
N SER A 219 8.54 -9.76 -16.20
CA SER A 219 7.87 -9.87 -17.51
C SER A 219 6.43 -9.38 -17.50
N ASP A 220 5.79 -9.35 -16.33
CA ASP A 220 4.40 -8.95 -16.16
C ASP A 220 4.23 -7.44 -15.90
N TYR A 221 5.33 -6.67 -15.94
CA TYR A 221 5.35 -5.26 -15.55
C TYR A 221 5.95 -4.36 -16.61
N ASP A 222 5.18 -3.36 -17.04
CA ASP A 222 5.65 -2.30 -17.94
C ASP A 222 6.55 -1.28 -17.21
N LEU A 223 6.33 -1.12 -15.90
CA LEU A 223 7.07 -0.22 -15.02
C LEU A 223 7.45 -0.90 -13.71
N VAL A 224 8.69 -0.73 -13.26
CA VAL A 224 9.15 -1.11 -11.93
C VAL A 224 9.54 0.15 -11.16
N VAL A 225 9.03 0.28 -9.93
CA VAL A 225 9.36 1.37 -9.00
C VAL A 225 10.00 0.77 -7.75
N LEU A 226 11.24 1.18 -7.47
CA LEU A 226 12.02 0.69 -6.33
C LEU A 226 12.18 1.80 -5.30
N PHE A 227 11.76 1.53 -4.06
CA PHE A 227 11.95 2.46 -2.94
C PHE A 227 12.42 1.78 -1.65
N ALA A 228 12.07 0.51 -1.42
CA ALA A 228 12.62 -0.23 -0.27
C ALA A 228 14.11 -0.52 -0.48
N TYR A 229 14.97 0.02 0.39
CA TYR A 229 16.41 -0.16 0.25
C TYR A 229 16.80 -1.62 0.47
N TYR A 230 16.27 -2.21 1.55
CA TYR A 230 16.62 -3.55 1.98
C TYR A 230 16.02 -4.66 1.11
N ALA A 231 15.13 -4.32 0.18
CA ALA A 231 14.64 -5.23 -0.84
C ALA A 231 15.65 -5.40 -1.99
N VAL A 232 16.54 -4.42 -2.19
CA VAL A 232 17.52 -4.43 -3.28
C VAL A 232 18.85 -4.95 -2.74
N GLU A 233 19.45 -5.86 -3.48
CA GLU A 233 20.72 -6.50 -3.17
C GLU A 233 21.56 -6.55 -4.45
N PRO A 234 22.91 -6.67 -4.34
CA PRO A 234 23.77 -6.79 -5.52
C PRO A 234 23.38 -7.94 -6.46
N ARG A 235 22.85 -9.04 -5.92
CA ARG A 235 22.36 -10.17 -6.72
C ARG A 235 21.18 -9.83 -7.63
N HIS A 236 20.44 -8.75 -7.33
CA HIS A 236 19.29 -8.31 -8.12
C HIS A 236 19.70 -7.44 -9.32
N GLU A 237 20.93 -6.91 -9.34
CA GLU A 237 21.40 -6.01 -10.41
C GLU A 237 21.29 -6.63 -11.80
N PRO A 238 21.75 -7.87 -12.08
CA PRO A 238 21.68 -8.42 -13.43
C PRO A 238 20.24 -8.54 -13.93
N LEU A 239 19.32 -8.96 -13.06
CA LEU A 239 17.90 -9.09 -13.40
C LEU A 239 17.27 -7.74 -13.76
N ILE A 240 17.57 -6.70 -12.98
CA ILE A 240 17.02 -5.35 -13.19
C ILE A 240 17.65 -4.71 -14.43
N ARG A 241 18.95 -4.88 -14.63
CA ARG A 241 19.65 -4.44 -15.85
C ARG A 241 19.04 -5.08 -17.09
N ASP A 242 18.89 -6.40 -17.09
CA ASP A 242 18.35 -7.13 -18.23
C ASP A 242 16.91 -6.70 -18.54
N TYR A 243 16.10 -6.43 -17.52
CA TYR A 243 14.76 -5.86 -17.70
C TYR A 243 14.80 -4.50 -18.42
N VAL A 244 15.66 -3.58 -17.97
CA VAL A 244 15.79 -2.26 -18.60
C VAL A 244 16.34 -2.35 -20.03
N LEU A 245 17.36 -3.17 -20.25
CA LEU A 245 17.94 -3.38 -21.60
C LEU A 245 16.96 -4.01 -22.58
N ASN A 246 15.96 -4.76 -22.07
CA ASN A 246 14.87 -5.33 -22.87
C ASN A 246 13.66 -4.39 -23.01
N GLY A 247 13.80 -3.10 -22.70
CA GLY A 247 12.76 -2.08 -22.89
C GLY A 247 11.82 -1.91 -21.69
N GLY A 248 12.11 -2.56 -20.56
CA GLY A 248 11.42 -2.32 -19.30
C GLY A 248 11.68 -0.91 -18.75
N SER A 249 10.70 -0.34 -18.06
CA SER A 249 10.83 0.99 -17.46
C SER A 249 11.14 0.92 -15.97
N LEU A 250 12.09 1.72 -15.49
CA LEU A 250 12.51 1.70 -14.09
C LEU A 250 12.50 3.10 -13.47
N ILE A 251 11.93 3.20 -12.28
CA ILE A 251 12.06 4.36 -11.38
C ILE A 251 12.74 3.90 -10.09
N ILE A 252 13.81 4.60 -9.72
CA ILE A 252 14.53 4.37 -8.47
C ILE A 252 14.32 5.59 -7.57
N LEU A 253 13.78 5.38 -6.37
CA LEU A 253 13.50 6.43 -5.40
C LEU A 253 14.56 6.44 -4.31
N ALA A 254 15.02 7.64 -3.97
CA ALA A 254 15.82 7.99 -2.79
C ALA A 254 16.81 6.92 -2.28
N GLY A 255 18.10 7.00 -2.62
CA GLY A 255 19.12 6.19 -1.96
C GLY A 255 19.13 4.69 -2.33
N THR A 256 18.06 4.14 -2.92
CA THR A 256 18.02 2.72 -3.35
C THR A 256 19.16 2.38 -4.33
N GLN A 257 19.69 3.34 -5.08
CA GLN A 257 20.77 3.10 -6.05
C GLN A 257 22.04 2.47 -5.44
N CYS A 258 22.38 2.77 -4.18
CA CYS A 258 23.62 2.25 -3.60
C CYS A 258 23.52 0.74 -3.28
N TYR A 259 22.30 0.23 -3.10
CA TYR A 259 22.01 -1.16 -2.73
C TYR A 259 22.23 -2.16 -3.87
N PHE A 260 22.39 -1.67 -5.10
CA PHE A 260 22.84 -2.49 -6.23
C PHE A 260 24.32 -2.90 -6.14
N THR A 261 25.12 -2.22 -5.30
CA THR A 261 26.55 -2.50 -5.15
C THR A 261 26.91 -3.09 -3.80
N VAL A 262 26.25 -2.61 -2.74
CA VAL A 262 26.53 -3.00 -1.36
C VAL A 262 25.21 -3.21 -0.65
N TYR A 263 25.03 -4.40 -0.05
CA TYR A 263 23.87 -4.67 0.77
C TYR A 263 24.14 -4.34 2.24
N SER A 264 23.28 -3.52 2.84
CA SER A 264 23.30 -3.19 4.27
C SER A 264 21.88 -3.26 4.83
N LYS A 265 21.73 -3.62 6.11
CA LYS A 265 20.43 -3.67 6.81
C LYS A 265 20.30 -2.58 7.89
N SER A 266 21.20 -1.59 7.86
CA SER A 266 21.27 -0.51 8.84
C SER A 266 21.27 0.84 8.14
N LEU A 267 20.45 1.76 8.65
CA LEU A 267 20.43 3.17 8.24
C LEU A 267 21.59 3.94 8.89
N SER A 268 22.14 3.46 10.02
CA SER A 268 23.10 4.14 10.89
C SER A 268 24.58 3.74 10.72
N THR A 269 24.89 2.51 10.30
CA THR A 269 26.28 2.14 9.89
C THR A 269 26.70 2.80 8.58
N TYR A 270 25.82 3.64 8.03
CA TYR A 270 26.11 4.72 7.12
C TYR A 270 27.01 5.78 7.83
N SER A 271 28.28 5.42 7.95
CA SER A 271 29.31 6.20 8.64
C SER A 271 29.56 7.56 7.96
N PRO A 272 29.79 8.65 8.72
CA PRO A 272 30.10 9.97 8.16
C PRO A 272 31.45 10.05 7.41
N SER A 273 32.21 8.95 7.33
CA SER A 273 33.45 8.87 6.53
C SER A 273 33.25 8.35 5.10
N PHE A 274 32.05 7.85 4.77
CA PHE A 274 31.64 7.66 3.39
C PHE A 274 30.69 8.79 3.03
N ASP A 275 31.04 9.57 2.00
CA ASP A 275 30.20 10.54 1.28
C ASP A 275 28.95 9.86 0.65
N TYR A 276 28.38 8.82 1.24
CA TYR A 276 27.36 7.95 0.64
C TYR A 276 25.94 8.51 0.74
N PHE A 277 25.71 9.56 1.54
CA PHE A 277 24.51 10.41 1.35
C PHE A 277 24.63 11.26 0.08
N SER A 278 25.81 11.32 -0.55
CA SER A 278 25.88 11.81 -1.92
C SER A 278 25.21 10.85 -2.89
N GLY A 279 24.97 9.56 -2.57
CA GLY A 279 24.17 8.67 -3.39
C GLY A 279 24.58 8.63 -4.87
N ASN A 280 25.82 9.03 -5.17
CA ASN A 280 26.22 9.48 -6.49
C ASN A 280 27.01 8.43 -7.26
N ASP A 281 27.55 7.40 -6.60
CA ASP A 281 28.28 6.37 -7.33
C ASP A 281 27.30 5.40 -7.99
N SER A 282 26.71 5.83 -9.09
CA SER A 282 25.90 5.01 -9.98
C SER A 282 26.75 4.38 -11.09
N ARG A 283 28.09 4.32 -10.96
CA ARG A 283 28.96 3.70 -11.98
C ARG A 283 28.55 2.26 -12.28
N SER A 284 28.04 1.53 -11.28
CA SER A 284 27.53 0.16 -11.45
C SER A 284 26.30 0.07 -12.34
N MET A 285 25.52 1.15 -12.45
CA MET A 285 24.30 1.19 -13.26
C MET A 285 24.42 2.13 -14.45
N GLN A 286 25.51 2.89 -14.57
CA GLN A 286 25.68 3.93 -15.57
C GLN A 286 25.48 3.41 -16.99
N GLU A 287 25.99 2.21 -17.28
CA GLU A 287 25.94 1.61 -18.62
C GLU A 287 24.52 1.33 -19.10
N TRP A 288 23.60 1.01 -18.19
CA TRP A 288 22.24 0.60 -18.55
C TRP A 288 21.13 1.54 -18.05
N PHE A 289 21.46 2.42 -17.11
CA PHE A 289 20.54 3.42 -16.56
C PHE A 289 20.86 4.84 -17.05
N GLY A 290 22.01 5.04 -17.70
CA GLY A 290 22.33 6.25 -18.47
C GLY A 290 22.92 7.42 -17.66
N CYS A 291 23.23 7.26 -16.38
CA CYS A 291 23.87 8.33 -15.58
C CYS A 291 24.96 7.84 -14.63
N SER A 292 25.95 8.70 -14.40
CA SER A 292 27.03 8.48 -13.44
C SER A 292 26.84 9.19 -12.09
N ASN A 293 25.81 10.03 -11.91
CA ASN A 293 25.51 10.73 -10.65
C ASN A 293 24.00 10.98 -10.50
N TYR A 294 23.46 10.77 -9.30
CA TYR A 294 22.06 11.06 -8.95
C TYR A 294 21.99 11.94 -7.71
N VAL A 295 21.58 13.20 -7.88
CA VAL A 295 21.22 14.06 -6.74
C VAL A 295 19.72 13.98 -6.57
N ASN A 296 19.25 13.44 -5.43
CA ASN A 296 17.83 13.53 -5.08
C ASN A 296 17.62 14.04 -3.63
N THR A 297 16.60 14.90 -3.52
CA THR A 297 15.94 15.42 -2.30
C THR A 297 16.69 16.44 -1.42
N GLY A 298 17.06 17.59 -1.98
CA GLY A 298 17.51 18.78 -1.21
C GLY A 298 18.09 19.96 -2.00
N GLY A 299 18.15 19.89 -3.34
CA GLY A 299 18.76 20.92 -4.20
C GLY A 299 18.63 20.58 -5.68
N SER A 300 19.17 21.42 -6.55
CA SER A 300 19.05 21.32 -8.02
C SER A 300 19.56 19.97 -8.55
N ALA A 301 18.69 19.24 -9.26
CA ALA A 301 19.06 18.02 -9.97
C ALA A 301 19.74 18.34 -11.31
N ARG A 302 20.76 17.55 -11.71
CA ARG A 302 21.24 17.51 -13.09
C ARG A 302 20.70 16.25 -13.77
N PRO A 303 19.84 16.37 -14.78
CA PRO A 303 19.23 15.25 -15.49
C PRO A 303 20.25 14.42 -16.28
N ALA A 304 19.95 13.12 -16.39
CA ALA A 304 20.78 12.09 -17.02
C ALA A 304 20.57 11.89 -18.52
N PHE A 305 19.49 12.44 -19.07
CA PHE A 305 19.21 12.39 -20.50
C PHE A 305 19.18 13.81 -21.05
N ASP A 306 19.87 14.04 -22.17
CA ASP A 306 19.61 15.20 -23.02
C ASP A 306 18.19 15.06 -23.60
N ASN A 307 17.33 16.07 -23.40
CA ASN A 307 15.97 16.16 -23.96
C ASN A 307 14.90 15.13 -23.50
N PRO A 308 14.62 14.93 -22.19
CA PRO A 308 13.33 14.38 -21.82
C PRO A 308 12.24 15.33 -22.38
N PHE A 309 11.27 14.77 -23.10
CA PHE A 309 10.20 15.51 -23.81
C PHE A 309 10.64 16.37 -25.01
N GLY A 310 11.88 16.24 -25.50
CA GLY A 310 12.39 17.13 -26.57
C GLY A 310 12.69 18.55 -26.10
N THR A 311 12.70 18.77 -24.77
CA THR A 311 12.96 20.07 -24.15
C THR A 311 14.38 20.17 -23.62
N SER A 312 15.03 21.30 -23.90
CA SER A 312 16.26 21.72 -23.23
C SER A 312 16.09 21.64 -21.70
N LEU A 313 17.18 21.31 -21.00
CA LEU A 313 17.27 21.24 -19.54
C LEU A 313 18.28 22.27 -19.02
N SER A 314 18.35 23.42 -19.69
CA SER A 314 19.14 24.56 -19.27
C SER A 314 18.56 25.15 -17.99
N ALA A 315 19.39 25.90 -17.25
CA ALA A 315 18.91 26.64 -16.09
C ALA A 315 17.73 27.54 -16.49
N ASN A 316 16.62 27.41 -15.76
CA ASN A 316 15.32 28.08 -15.96
C ASN A 316 14.34 27.45 -16.97
N ASP A 317 14.64 26.27 -17.52
CA ASP A 317 13.66 25.56 -18.33
C ASP A 317 12.52 25.02 -17.47
N ILE A 318 11.28 25.31 -17.88
CA ILE A 318 10.07 24.88 -17.18
C ILE A 318 9.59 23.57 -17.81
N LEU A 319 9.88 22.45 -17.15
CA LEU A 319 9.55 21.10 -17.64
C LEU A 319 8.06 20.75 -17.56
N PHE A 320 7.31 21.49 -16.74
CA PHE A 320 5.88 21.31 -16.60
C PHE A 320 5.25 22.61 -16.09
N THR A 321 4.38 23.22 -16.90
CA THR A 321 3.40 24.20 -16.42
C THR A 321 2.07 23.48 -16.29
N GLY A 322 1.66 23.17 -15.06
CA GLY A 322 0.32 22.64 -14.83
C GLY A 322 -0.73 23.62 -15.36
N SER A 323 -1.56 23.19 -16.31
CA SER A 323 -2.63 24.03 -16.85
C SER A 323 -3.66 24.29 -15.75
N SER A 324 -3.64 25.50 -15.18
CA SER A 324 -4.78 26.05 -14.47
C SER A 324 -5.84 26.43 -15.50
N SER A 325 -6.69 25.48 -15.88
CA SER A 325 -7.92 25.80 -16.61
C SER A 325 -8.90 26.47 -15.64
N HIS A 326 -9.28 27.71 -15.97
CA HIS A 326 -10.43 28.42 -15.42
C HIS A 326 -11.75 27.72 -15.75
#